data_AF-A0A7C5NP87-F1
#
_entry.id   AF-A0A7C5NP87-F1
#
_cell.length_a   1.000
_cell.length_b   1.000
_cell.length_c   1.000
_cell.angle_alpha   90.00
_cell.angle_beta   90.00
_cell.angle_gamma   90.00
#
_symmetry.space_group_name_H-M   'P 1'
#
loop_
_entity.id
_entity.type
_entity.pdbx_description
1 polymer ?
#
loop_
_entity_poly.entity_id
_entity_poly.type
_entity_poly.pdbx_seq_one_letter_code
_entity_poly.pdbx_strand_id
1 'polypeptide(L)'
;MKSKILIVLMMLYASMGYSQNEFVYGQCLKEVHFGGTQNTNYIPITKDDSSGEYMAPQFVKDNGGNCSTQSNGTVTKSDPVAYVSGTKARVKAIFETNCSTPQYIRGLGPYISVNQTSVRIEFPKQLATPSGGEIVYDWKDANRIFVNNEVKYFEKFKIKWQISKDGNSEWIDIDESENTLYVTHDVPLLTTANGHLEPTVAFHTLLHIASSNADGENIENDIVEKIYFEFNDQVVNRVDGIGPIQYWGPNISTPGCWQTSQMLINLNGTCGGWAAFFEDVIRLQGISSSELSTVTYNDYVLSSSDVQKLNIDAQDFLGLDISNLQALPHDNIPNTIRSDFFVKNWNLASSGIFVMNDYFNNVSGITPVPIQLANGNIISIEEQIGVTGQGNNDPRSEFENHAIVKYGSKYFDPSYGSPIQPSANSWETPSLDGFGSVMVYNHNNQFYYVNWIGHLNDSTLQSNVSP
;
A
#
# COMPACT_ATOMS: atom_id res chain seq x y z
N MET A 1 81.04 -9.13 31.40
CA MET A 1 79.79 -9.88 31.68
C MET A 1 79.17 -9.32 32.95
N LYS A 2 78.20 -8.39 32.82
CA LYS A 2 76.78 -8.56 33.23
C LYS A 2 76.62 -9.14 34.66
N SER A 3 76.28 -8.30 35.64
CA SER A 3 74.90 -8.12 36.21
C SER A 3 74.70 -9.05 37.44
N LYS A 4 74.17 -8.69 38.61
CA LYS A 4 73.05 -7.80 38.97
C LYS A 4 73.22 -7.31 40.42
N ILE A 5 72.94 -6.03 40.68
CA ILE A 5 72.56 -5.50 41.99
C ILE A 5 71.08 -5.17 41.89
N LEU A 6 70.25 -5.78 42.73
CA LEU A 6 68.80 -5.60 42.77
C LEU A 6 68.50 -4.49 43.79
N ILE A 7 68.13 -3.31 43.31
CA ILE A 7 67.60 -2.21 44.11
C ILE A 7 66.09 -2.41 44.22
N VAL A 8 65.59 -2.55 45.44
CA VAL A 8 64.16 -2.55 45.77
C VAL A 8 63.71 -1.10 45.87
N LEU A 9 62.94 -0.64 44.87
CA LEU A 9 62.25 0.65 44.91
C LEU A 9 60.81 0.40 45.41
N MET A 10 60.52 0.77 46.66
CA MET A 10 59.15 0.87 47.17
C MET A 10 58.51 2.15 46.62
N MET A 11 57.66 2.04 45.60
CA MET A 11 56.73 3.09 45.22
C MET A 11 55.50 3.03 46.14
N LEU A 12 55.37 4.02 47.02
CA LEU A 12 54.12 4.37 47.68
C LEU A 12 53.17 4.98 46.65
N TYR A 13 52.26 4.18 46.09
CA TYR A 13 51.07 4.69 45.42
C TYR A 13 50.04 5.07 46.50
N ALA A 14 49.91 6.36 46.77
CA ALA A 14 48.76 6.90 47.48
C ALA A 14 47.55 6.81 46.54
N SER A 15 46.72 5.79 46.70
CA SER A 15 45.40 5.74 46.07
C SER A 15 44.50 6.77 46.75
N MET A 16 44.43 7.98 46.20
CA MET A 16 43.29 8.86 46.44
C MET A 16 42.06 8.14 45.89
N GLY A 17 41.27 7.55 46.78
CA GLY A 17 39.94 7.05 46.48
C GLY A 17 39.04 8.22 46.09
N TYR A 18 39.10 8.64 44.83
CA TYR A 18 37.95 9.28 44.20
C TYR A 18 36.87 8.21 44.14
N SER A 19 35.95 8.23 45.12
CA SER A 19 34.63 7.65 44.88
C SER A 19 34.05 8.43 43.71
N GLN A 20 34.12 7.84 42.52
CA GLN A 20 33.19 8.18 41.46
C GLN A 20 31.82 7.95 42.08
N ASN A 21 31.20 9.01 42.60
CA ASN A 21 29.78 9.00 42.92
C ASN A 21 29.12 8.80 41.57
N GLU A 22 28.95 7.53 41.21
CA GLU A 22 28.18 7.09 40.07
C GLU A 22 26.84 7.77 40.22
N PHE A 23 26.64 8.80 39.41
CA PHE A 23 25.50 9.67 39.50
C PHE A 23 24.33 8.82 38.99
N VAL A 24 23.65 8.11 39.89
CA VAL A 24 22.46 7.32 39.57
C VAL A 24 21.36 8.32 39.27
N TYR A 25 21.27 8.73 38.01
CA TYR A 25 20.20 9.56 37.50
C TYR A 25 18.94 8.69 37.43
N GLY A 26 18.02 8.89 38.38
CA GLY A 26 16.74 8.18 38.43
C GLY A 26 15.73 8.77 37.46
N GLN A 27 16.10 8.95 36.20
CA GLN A 27 15.22 9.35 35.11
C GLN A 27 15.06 8.23 34.07
N CYS A 28 13.84 8.02 33.62
CA CYS A 28 13.55 7.06 32.56
C CYS A 28 12.45 7.60 31.64
N LEU A 29 12.57 7.35 30.34
CA LEU A 29 11.58 7.84 29.38
C LEU A 29 10.27 7.10 29.58
N LYS A 30 9.17 7.85 29.59
CA LYS A 30 7.82 7.32 29.76
C LYS A 30 7.02 7.43 28.46
N GLU A 31 7.01 8.62 27.86
CA GLU A 31 6.21 8.89 26.66
C GLU A 31 6.92 9.81 25.68
N VAL A 32 6.69 9.60 24.38
CA VAL A 32 6.99 10.57 23.33
C VAL A 32 5.73 10.84 22.51
N HIS A 33 5.49 12.12 22.28
CA HIS A 33 4.40 12.67 21.52
C HIS A 33 4.98 13.36 20.28
N PHE A 34 4.40 13.09 19.11
CA PHE A 34 4.66 13.80 17.87
C PHE A 34 3.45 14.68 17.53
N GLY A 35 3.69 15.80 16.86
CA GLY A 35 2.60 16.72 16.54
C GLY A 35 2.94 17.74 15.46
N GLY A 36 2.00 18.64 15.21
CA GLY A 36 2.07 19.66 14.18
C GLY A 36 0.67 20.14 13.81
N THR A 37 0.59 20.97 12.77
CA THR A 37 -0.64 21.30 12.08
C THR A 37 -1.03 20.14 11.17
N GLN A 38 -2.19 19.54 11.45
CA GLN A 38 -2.70 18.41 10.68
C GLN A 38 -2.83 18.74 9.19
N ASN A 39 -2.43 17.80 8.34
CA ASN A 39 -2.50 17.85 6.87
C ASN A 39 -1.76 19.05 6.26
N THR A 40 -0.80 19.63 6.99
CA THR A 40 0.10 20.69 6.49
C THR A 40 1.54 20.31 6.75
N ASN A 41 1.87 19.94 7.99
CA ASN A 41 3.19 19.40 8.32
C ASN A 41 3.11 18.03 8.99
N TYR A 42 2.05 17.74 9.74
CA TYR A 42 1.82 16.43 10.38
C TYR A 42 0.65 15.72 9.71
N ILE A 43 0.80 14.44 9.40
CA ILE A 43 -0.23 13.64 8.74
C ILE A 43 -0.77 12.61 9.76
N PRO A 44 -2.04 12.73 10.20
CA PRO A 44 -2.67 11.71 11.02
C PRO A 44 -2.75 10.39 10.25
N ILE A 45 -2.33 9.29 10.89
CA ILE A 45 -2.34 7.97 10.28
C ILE A 45 -3.57 7.21 10.75
N THR A 46 -4.38 6.75 9.80
CA THR A 46 -5.56 5.91 10.06
C THR A 46 -5.16 4.44 10.07
N LYS A 47 -5.73 3.65 10.99
CA LYS A 47 -5.55 2.20 11.00
C LYS A 47 -6.27 1.56 9.82
N ASP A 48 -5.69 0.50 9.26
CA ASP A 48 -6.20 -0.14 8.03
C ASP A 48 -7.57 -0.83 8.23
N ASP A 49 -7.95 -1.14 9.47
CA ASP A 49 -9.28 -1.63 9.82
C ASP A 49 -10.33 -0.52 10.02
N SER A 50 -9.95 0.74 9.77
CA SER A 50 -10.77 1.94 9.98
C SER A 50 -11.27 2.13 11.43
N SER A 51 -10.62 1.49 12.42
CA SER A 51 -10.99 1.63 13.84
C SER A 51 -10.61 2.97 14.48
N GLY A 52 -9.94 3.85 13.72
CA GLY A 52 -9.53 5.19 14.11
C GLY A 52 -8.08 5.49 13.78
N GLU A 53 -7.58 6.63 14.27
CA GLU A 53 -6.21 7.08 14.07
C GLU A 53 -5.25 6.52 15.14
N TYR A 54 -3.96 6.50 14.82
CA TYR A 54 -2.90 6.30 15.81
C TYR A 54 -2.73 7.56 16.68
N MET A 55 -3.35 7.54 17.86
CA MET A 55 -3.40 8.67 18.78
C MET A 55 -2.12 8.85 19.59
N ALA A 56 -1.81 10.09 19.98
CA ALA A 56 -0.74 10.38 20.95
C ALA A 56 -1.05 9.77 22.35
N PRO A 57 -0.03 9.45 23.17
CA PRO A 57 1.39 9.38 22.82
C PRO A 57 1.68 8.28 21.79
N GLN A 58 2.60 8.53 20.87
CA GLN A 58 2.99 7.54 19.86
C GLN A 58 4.02 6.54 20.40
N PHE A 59 4.79 6.93 21.42
CA PHE A 59 5.68 6.01 22.12
C PHE A 59 5.33 5.97 23.59
N VAL A 60 5.20 4.76 24.16
CA VAL A 60 4.99 4.55 25.60
C VAL A 60 5.90 3.44 26.08
N LYS A 61 6.56 3.69 27.21
CA LYS A 61 7.40 2.75 27.92
C LYS A 61 6.96 2.67 29.38
N ASP A 62 6.57 1.48 29.82
CA ASP A 62 6.26 1.21 31.21
C ASP A 62 7.54 0.83 31.96
N ASN A 63 7.96 1.67 32.90
CA ASN A 63 9.17 1.47 33.69
C ASN A 63 8.92 0.76 35.03
N GLY A 64 7.71 0.27 35.29
CA GLY A 64 7.37 -0.46 36.52
C GLY A 64 7.57 0.35 37.80
N GLY A 65 7.58 1.68 37.70
CA GLY A 65 7.75 2.60 38.82
C GLY A 65 9.17 2.70 39.38
N ASN A 66 10.20 2.21 38.66
CA ASN A 66 11.58 2.32 39.12
C ASN A 66 12.57 2.68 38.00
N CYS A 67 13.06 3.93 38.01
CA CYS A 67 14.14 4.39 37.13
C CYS A 67 15.57 4.11 37.68
N SER A 68 15.77 3.20 38.65
CA SER A 68 17.05 3.08 39.37
C SER A 68 18.23 2.49 38.55
N THR A 69 17.95 1.90 37.39
CA THR A 69 18.98 1.36 36.48
C THR A 69 18.50 1.59 35.06
N GLN A 70 19.37 2.09 34.19
CA GLN A 70 19.08 2.19 32.75
C GLN A 70 18.40 0.90 32.25
N SER A 71 17.31 1.06 31.49
CA SER A 71 16.77 0.10 30.52
C SER A 71 15.99 -1.16 30.95
N ASN A 72 15.21 -1.18 32.04
CA ASN A 72 14.31 -2.33 32.32
C ASN A 72 12.82 -2.11 31.99
N GLY A 73 12.46 -0.93 31.46
CA GLY A 73 11.08 -0.67 31.05
C GLY A 73 10.69 -1.40 29.76
N THR A 74 9.43 -1.83 29.67
CA THR A 74 8.87 -2.50 28.48
C THR A 74 8.21 -1.47 27.59
N VAL A 75 8.56 -1.44 26.30
CA VAL A 75 7.85 -0.61 25.31
C VAL A 75 6.48 -1.23 25.08
N THR A 76 5.43 -0.51 25.48
CA THR A 76 4.03 -0.96 25.35
C THR A 76 3.35 -0.36 24.13
N LYS A 77 3.94 0.66 23.52
CA LYS A 77 3.40 1.34 22.35
C LYS A 77 4.50 2.00 21.51
N SER A 78 4.43 1.84 20.19
CA SER A 78 5.35 2.41 19.21
C SER A 78 4.60 2.63 17.88
N ASP A 79 3.67 3.57 17.91
CA ASP A 79 2.81 3.90 16.76
C ASP A 79 3.60 4.62 15.65
N PRO A 80 3.19 4.46 14.38
CA PRO A 80 3.80 5.17 13.26
C PRO A 80 3.53 6.68 13.30
N VAL A 81 4.39 7.43 12.61
CA VAL A 81 4.33 8.89 12.54
C VAL A 81 4.54 9.34 11.09
N ALA A 82 3.83 10.38 10.63
CA ALA A 82 4.01 10.90 9.28
C ALA A 82 4.11 12.43 9.24
N TYR A 83 5.00 12.94 8.39
CA TYR A 83 5.23 14.35 8.13
C TYR A 83 5.28 14.65 6.63
N VAL A 84 5.10 15.92 6.26
CA VAL A 84 5.34 16.41 4.90
C VAL A 84 6.80 16.83 4.76
N SER A 85 7.42 16.57 3.61
CA SER A 85 8.76 17.06 3.29
C SER A 85 8.87 18.59 3.41
N GLY A 86 10.08 19.12 3.59
CA GLY A 86 10.28 20.56 3.80
C GLY A 86 9.80 21.09 5.17
N THR A 87 9.16 20.25 5.98
CA THR A 87 8.71 20.59 7.34
C THR A 87 9.60 19.98 8.42
N LYS A 88 9.33 20.27 9.69
CA LYS A 88 10.12 19.77 10.83
C LYS A 88 9.31 18.79 11.65
N ALA A 89 9.97 17.72 12.11
CA ALA A 89 9.44 16.93 13.20
C ALA A 89 9.28 17.80 14.45
N ARG A 90 8.16 17.65 15.16
CA ARG A 90 7.89 18.34 16.41
C ARG A 90 7.53 17.33 17.48
N VAL A 91 8.22 17.40 18.61
CA VAL A 91 8.11 16.38 19.67
C VAL A 91 7.92 17.00 21.05
N LYS A 92 7.26 16.24 21.92
CA LYS A 92 7.20 16.42 23.37
C LYS A 92 7.57 15.08 24.01
N ALA A 93 8.29 15.09 25.13
CA ALA A 93 8.63 13.87 25.86
C ALA A 93 8.35 14.03 27.35
N ILE A 94 7.94 12.93 27.99
CA ILE A 94 7.70 12.85 29.42
C ILE A 94 8.61 11.78 29.99
N PHE A 95 9.31 12.13 31.07
CA PHE A 95 10.20 11.22 31.79
C PHE A 95 9.74 11.11 33.23
N GLU A 96 9.77 9.90 33.77
CA GLU A 96 9.68 9.68 35.21
C GLU A 96 10.99 10.13 35.85
N THR A 97 10.92 10.74 37.04
CA THR A 97 12.09 11.27 37.72
C THR A 97 11.93 11.24 39.23
N ASN A 98 13.00 10.84 39.94
CA ASN A 98 13.14 11.06 41.38
C ASN A 98 13.92 12.34 41.74
N CYS A 99 14.47 13.03 40.73
CA CYS A 99 15.23 14.26 40.95
C CYS A 99 14.31 15.43 41.28
N SER A 100 14.76 16.28 42.20
CA SER A 100 14.04 17.48 42.64
C SER A 100 14.55 18.77 41.98
N THR A 101 15.64 18.71 41.22
CA THR A 101 16.29 19.88 40.61
C THR A 101 16.00 19.95 39.11
N PRO A 102 15.86 21.17 38.55
CA PRO A 102 15.75 21.34 37.11
C PRO A 102 16.92 20.72 36.34
N GLN A 103 16.63 20.15 35.17
CA GLN A 103 17.62 19.54 34.27
C GLN A 103 17.41 20.07 32.85
N TYR A 104 18.49 20.21 32.09
CA TYR A 104 18.39 20.39 30.65
C TYR A 104 18.17 19.04 29.99
N ILE A 105 17.22 18.97 29.07
CA ILE A 105 16.92 17.78 28.26
C ILE A 105 17.08 18.14 26.78
N ARG A 106 17.60 17.22 25.96
CA ARG A 106 17.59 17.31 24.50
C ARG A 106 17.33 15.94 23.88
N GLY A 107 16.87 15.93 22.64
CA GLY A 107 16.71 14.72 21.84
C GLY A 107 17.67 14.72 20.66
N LEU A 108 18.27 13.59 20.35
CA LEU A 108 19.18 13.44 19.23
C LEU A 108 18.67 12.35 18.28
N GLY A 109 18.04 12.77 17.19
CA GLY A 109 17.45 11.91 16.16
C GLY A 109 18.49 11.26 15.22
N PRO A 110 18.01 10.68 14.11
CA PRO A 110 18.86 10.04 13.11
C PRO A 110 19.66 11.06 12.29
N TYR A 111 20.63 10.56 11.53
CA TYR A 111 21.32 11.31 10.50
C TYR A 111 20.51 11.30 9.20
N ILE A 112 20.47 12.43 8.52
CA ILE A 112 19.90 12.59 7.18
C ILE A 112 20.97 13.11 6.23
N SER A 113 20.85 12.79 4.95
CA SER A 113 21.72 13.35 3.91
C SER A 113 21.12 14.66 3.41
N VAL A 114 21.86 15.76 3.53
CA VAL A 114 21.48 17.06 2.96
C VAL A 114 22.64 17.53 2.11
N ASN A 115 22.42 17.66 0.79
CA ASN A 115 23.47 18.03 -0.17
C ASN A 115 24.73 17.15 -0.01
N GLN A 116 24.55 15.82 0.04
CA GLN A 116 25.61 14.82 0.22
C GLN A 116 26.37 14.92 1.56
N THR A 117 25.89 15.72 2.50
CA THR A 117 26.46 15.83 3.85
C THR A 117 25.54 15.15 4.86
N SER A 118 26.11 14.24 5.66
CA SER A 118 25.40 13.62 6.77
C SER A 118 25.26 14.62 7.92
N VAL A 119 24.02 15.00 8.25
CA VAL A 119 23.69 15.91 9.35
C VAL A 119 22.70 15.25 10.28
N ARG A 120 22.82 15.54 11.58
CA ARG A 120 21.92 14.96 12.59
C ARG A 120 20.68 15.82 12.78
N ILE A 121 19.52 15.18 12.92
CA ILE A 121 18.31 15.81 13.43
C ILE A 121 18.46 15.96 14.94
N GLU A 122 18.34 17.19 15.45
CA GLU A 122 18.43 17.47 16.89
C GLU A 122 17.20 18.22 17.37
N PHE A 123 16.67 17.80 18.50
CA PHE A 123 15.63 18.50 19.24
C PHE A 123 16.31 19.40 20.28
N PRO A 124 16.14 20.74 20.19
CA PRO A 124 16.90 21.71 20.98
C PRO A 124 16.85 21.47 22.48
N LYS A 125 17.91 21.86 23.21
CA LYS A 125 17.90 21.76 24.67
C LYS A 125 16.80 22.60 25.30
N GLN A 126 16.16 22.07 26.34
CA GLN A 126 15.18 22.76 27.16
C GLN A 126 15.50 22.53 28.64
N LEU A 127 15.48 23.60 29.45
CA LEU A 127 15.45 23.47 30.90
C LEU A 127 14.04 23.01 31.31
N ALA A 128 13.94 21.88 31.99
CA ALA A 128 12.70 21.32 32.47
C ALA A 128 12.76 21.14 34.00
N THR A 129 11.64 21.44 34.66
CA THR A 129 11.54 21.40 36.13
C THR A 129 10.73 20.17 36.53
N PRO A 130 11.28 19.30 37.40
CA PRO A 130 10.53 18.17 37.95
C PRO A 130 9.26 18.62 38.69
N SER A 131 8.14 17.94 38.44
CA SER A 131 6.87 18.17 39.13
C SER A 131 6.08 16.86 39.17
N GLY A 132 5.56 16.51 40.35
CA GLY A 132 4.70 15.32 40.49
C GLY A 132 5.39 13.98 40.16
N GLY A 133 6.72 13.90 40.26
CA GLY A 133 7.49 12.70 39.87
C GLY A 133 7.80 12.60 38.37
N GLU A 134 7.48 13.63 37.60
CA GLU A 134 7.76 13.69 36.16
C GLU A 134 8.58 14.94 35.80
N ILE A 135 9.29 14.86 34.69
CA ILE A 135 9.92 16.01 34.04
C ILE A 135 9.49 16.02 32.57
N VAL A 136 9.00 17.18 32.13
CA VAL A 136 8.39 17.34 30.80
C VAL A 136 9.33 18.14 29.90
N TYR A 137 9.78 17.50 28.83
CA TYR A 137 10.35 18.17 27.67
C TYR A 137 9.19 18.63 26.79
N ASP A 138 8.84 19.91 26.90
CA ASP A 138 7.70 20.49 26.19
C ASP A 138 7.97 20.57 24.67
N TRP A 139 6.92 20.88 23.90
CA TRP A 139 6.97 20.87 22.44
C TRP A 139 8.16 21.65 21.85
N LYS A 140 8.98 20.95 21.08
CA LYS A 140 10.06 21.52 20.28
C LYS A 140 10.07 20.99 18.87
N ASP A 141 10.28 21.89 17.93
CA ASP A 141 10.62 21.53 16.56
C ASP A 141 12.08 21.10 16.50
N ALA A 142 12.39 20.15 15.63
CA ALA A 142 13.75 19.81 15.28
C ALA A 142 14.51 21.05 14.73
N ASN A 143 15.83 21.02 14.85
CA ASN A 143 16.70 22.03 14.25
C ASN A 143 16.75 21.94 12.71
N ARG A 144 16.35 20.81 12.13
CA ARG A 144 16.34 20.56 10.68
C ARG A 144 14.93 20.33 10.15
N ILE A 145 14.73 20.76 8.91
CA ILE A 145 13.62 20.31 8.08
C ILE A 145 13.97 18.96 7.46
N PHE A 146 12.96 18.16 7.13
CA PHE A 146 13.11 17.09 6.16
C PHE A 146 13.44 17.69 4.78
N VAL A 147 14.23 16.97 3.97
CA VAL A 147 14.64 17.46 2.64
C VAL A 147 13.39 17.74 1.82
N ASN A 148 13.30 18.92 1.21
CA ASN A 148 12.11 19.33 0.46
C ASN A 148 11.92 18.44 -0.77
N ASN A 149 10.68 18.06 -1.05
CA ASN A 149 10.28 17.23 -2.18
C ASN A 149 10.97 15.85 -2.21
N GLU A 150 11.39 15.32 -1.07
CA GLU A 150 12.02 14.00 -0.97
C GLU A 150 11.14 13.09 -0.12
N VAL A 151 10.78 11.93 -0.67
CA VAL A 151 10.12 10.87 0.10
C VAL A 151 11.15 10.27 1.04
N LYS A 152 10.80 10.13 2.32
CA LYS A 152 11.64 9.40 3.28
C LYS A 152 10.88 8.38 4.10
N TYR A 153 11.54 7.24 4.31
CA TYR A 153 11.09 6.18 5.18
C TYR A 153 12.16 5.87 6.22
N PHE A 154 11.81 6.07 7.48
CA PHE A 154 12.59 5.61 8.62
C PHE A 154 11.85 4.43 9.22
N GLU A 155 12.29 3.21 8.90
CA GLU A 155 11.81 2.00 9.59
C GLU A 155 11.89 2.19 11.11
N LYS A 156 12.98 2.85 11.55
CA LYS A 156 13.29 3.16 12.95
C LYS A 156 13.75 4.59 13.11
N PHE A 157 12.81 5.51 13.32
CA PHE A 157 13.13 6.90 13.71
C PHE A 157 13.50 6.95 15.20
N LYS A 158 14.78 6.71 15.47
CA LYS A 158 15.33 6.65 16.82
C LYS A 158 15.69 8.03 17.34
N ILE A 159 15.19 8.39 18.52
CA ILE A 159 15.60 9.59 19.28
C ILE A 159 16.35 9.15 20.53
N LYS A 160 17.62 9.54 20.63
CA LYS A 160 18.39 9.38 21.87
C LYS A 160 18.14 10.58 22.79
N TRP A 161 17.62 10.33 23.98
CA TRP A 161 17.32 11.36 24.95
C TRP A 161 18.49 11.55 25.88
N GLN A 162 18.89 12.82 26.05
CA GLN A 162 20.01 13.20 26.89
C GLN A 162 19.63 14.25 27.91
N ILE A 163 20.27 14.18 29.08
CA ILE A 163 20.15 15.20 30.12
C ILE A 163 21.49 15.85 30.44
N SER A 164 21.42 17.05 31.01
CA SER A 164 22.58 17.81 31.47
C SER A 164 22.19 18.74 32.63
N LYS A 165 23.07 18.90 33.61
CA LYS A 165 22.88 19.86 34.70
C LYS A 165 23.14 21.31 34.28
N ASP A 166 24.13 21.52 33.42
CA ASP A 166 24.59 22.84 32.99
C ASP A 166 24.11 23.22 31.57
N GLY A 167 23.63 22.22 30.82
CA GLY A 167 23.19 22.35 29.44
C GLY A 167 24.30 22.62 28.43
N ASN A 168 25.58 22.55 28.82
CA ASN A 168 26.69 23.06 28.02
C ASN A 168 27.82 22.05 27.78
N SER A 169 28.17 21.19 28.74
CA SER A 169 29.40 20.39 28.63
C SER A 169 29.21 18.89 28.85
N GLU A 170 28.48 18.50 29.90
CA GLU A 170 28.21 17.09 30.20
C GLU A 170 26.78 16.72 29.81
N TRP A 171 26.65 15.90 28.76
CA TRP A 171 25.38 15.31 28.34
C TRP A 171 25.44 13.81 28.52
N ILE A 172 24.40 13.25 29.14
CA ILE A 172 24.32 11.83 29.49
C ILE A 172 23.10 11.23 28.79
N ASP A 173 23.30 10.11 28.10
CA ASP A 173 22.22 9.31 27.52
C ASP A 173 21.37 8.70 28.65
N ILE A 174 20.06 8.93 28.62
CA ILE A 174 19.13 8.41 29.63
C ILE A 174 18.18 7.35 29.07
N ASP A 175 17.75 7.48 27.82
CA ASP A 175 16.87 6.51 27.17
C ASP A 175 16.80 6.76 25.66
N GLU A 176 16.08 5.88 24.95
CA GLU A 176 15.77 6.00 23.53
C GLU A 176 14.27 5.77 23.28
N SER A 177 13.71 6.48 22.30
CA SER A 177 12.43 6.12 21.68
C SER A 177 12.65 5.71 20.23
N GLU A 178 11.78 4.84 19.73
CA GLU A 178 11.78 4.36 18.36
C GLU A 178 10.33 4.33 17.87
N ASN A 179 10.09 4.91 16.70
CA ASN A 179 8.81 4.86 15.98
C ASN A 179 9.14 4.71 14.49
N THR A 180 8.28 4.06 13.72
CA THR A 180 8.35 4.18 12.26
C THR A 180 7.93 5.58 11.84
N LEU A 181 8.68 6.22 10.95
CA LEU A 181 8.38 7.57 10.46
C LEU A 181 8.38 7.64 8.94
N TYR A 182 7.30 8.21 8.41
CA TYR A 182 7.11 8.49 6.99
C TYR A 182 7.25 9.98 6.72
N VAL A 183 7.87 10.33 5.60
CA VAL A 183 7.90 11.68 5.04
C VAL A 183 7.38 11.62 3.62
N THR A 184 6.29 12.33 3.33
CA THR A 184 5.69 12.40 2.00
C THR A 184 6.39 13.44 1.13
N HIS A 185 6.42 13.23 -0.18
CA HIS A 185 7.03 14.12 -1.16
C HIS A 185 6.46 15.54 -1.07
N ASP A 186 5.15 15.69 -1.06
CA ASP A 186 4.44 16.95 -0.83
C ASP A 186 3.22 16.71 0.08
N VAL A 187 2.40 17.74 0.30
CA VAL A 187 1.16 17.69 1.07
C VAL A 187 0.20 16.67 0.43
N PRO A 188 -0.25 15.64 1.17
CA PRO A 188 -1.19 14.64 0.65
C PRO A 188 -2.49 15.23 0.11
N LEU A 189 -2.99 14.66 -0.99
CA LEU A 189 -4.27 15.04 -1.60
C LEU A 189 -5.43 14.24 -0.99
N LEU A 190 -5.94 14.70 0.16
CA LEU A 190 -6.96 13.97 0.94
C LEU A 190 -8.41 14.19 0.49
N THR A 191 -8.62 14.61 -0.75
CA THR A 191 -9.96 14.76 -1.35
C THR A 191 -10.36 13.49 -2.11
N THR A 192 -11.63 13.37 -2.48
CA THR A 192 -12.11 12.32 -3.40
C THR A 192 -11.56 12.57 -4.80
N ALA A 193 -10.83 11.59 -5.34
CA ALA A 193 -10.39 11.58 -6.73
C ALA A 193 -11.56 11.23 -7.67
N ASN A 194 -11.41 11.53 -8.95
CA ASN A 194 -12.41 11.14 -9.95
C ASN A 194 -12.46 9.61 -10.07
N GLY A 195 -13.66 9.04 -10.11
CA GLY A 195 -13.86 7.59 -10.17
C GLY A 195 -13.80 6.88 -8.81
N HIS A 196 -13.46 7.58 -7.72
CA HIS A 196 -13.50 7.04 -6.35
C HIS A 196 -14.87 7.23 -5.71
N LEU A 197 -15.23 6.32 -4.80
CA LEU A 197 -16.44 6.42 -3.98
C LEU A 197 -16.19 6.97 -2.56
N GLU A 198 -14.93 7.32 -2.24
CA GLU A 198 -14.53 7.86 -0.94
C GLU A 198 -13.34 8.83 -1.08
N PRO A 199 -13.08 9.72 -0.09
CA PRO A 199 -11.86 10.53 -0.09
C PRO A 199 -10.62 9.67 0.14
N THR A 200 -9.48 10.10 -0.40
CA THR A 200 -8.17 9.53 -0.04
C THR A 200 -7.93 9.69 1.45
N VAL A 201 -7.59 8.59 2.13
CA VAL A 201 -7.26 8.55 3.56
C VAL A 201 -5.84 8.03 3.73
N ALA A 202 -5.10 8.63 4.66
CA ALA A 202 -3.74 8.20 5.03
C ALA A 202 -3.77 6.93 5.90
N PHE A 203 -4.23 5.83 5.32
CA PHE A 203 -4.14 4.50 5.92
C PHE A 203 -2.67 4.09 6.09
N HIS A 204 -2.38 3.33 7.16
CA HIS A 204 -1.01 2.93 7.51
C HIS A 204 -0.34 2.12 6.39
N THR A 205 -1.06 1.16 5.81
CA THR A 205 -0.55 0.36 4.69
C THR A 205 -0.25 1.23 3.47
N LEU A 206 -1.12 2.19 3.13
CA LEU A 206 -0.91 3.08 1.98
C LEU A 206 0.31 3.98 2.20
N LEU A 207 0.44 4.62 3.37
CA LEU A 207 1.62 5.43 3.71
C LEU A 207 2.90 4.59 3.70
N HIS A 208 2.83 3.35 4.20
CA HIS A 208 3.96 2.45 4.19
C HIS A 208 4.41 2.17 2.76
N ILE A 209 3.52 1.68 1.89
CA ILE A 209 3.83 1.39 0.48
C ILE A 209 4.32 2.66 -0.23
N ALA A 210 3.64 3.79 -0.03
CA ALA A 210 3.97 5.06 -0.66
C ALA A 210 5.40 5.50 -0.33
N SER A 211 5.82 5.37 0.94
CA SER A 211 7.09 5.91 1.42
C SER A 211 8.23 4.91 1.41
N SER A 212 8.00 3.63 1.71
CA SER A 212 9.07 2.62 1.81
C SER A 212 9.64 2.26 0.43
N ASN A 213 8.77 2.10 -0.58
CA ASN A 213 9.18 1.77 -1.93
C ASN A 213 9.86 2.95 -2.64
N ALA A 214 9.45 4.18 -2.35
CA ALA A 214 10.01 5.40 -2.93
C ALA A 214 11.04 6.12 -2.04
N ASP A 215 11.60 5.46 -1.01
CA ASP A 215 12.57 6.11 -0.11
C ASP A 215 13.75 6.75 -0.86
N GLY A 216 13.99 8.03 -0.59
CA GLY A 216 15.04 8.84 -1.21
C GLY A 216 14.74 9.37 -2.61
N GLU A 217 13.57 9.09 -3.17
CA GLU A 217 13.15 9.67 -4.44
C GLU A 217 12.60 11.09 -4.28
N ASN A 218 12.86 11.92 -5.27
CA ASN A 218 12.44 13.33 -5.30
C ASN A 218 11.91 13.79 -6.67
N ILE A 219 11.71 12.85 -7.59
CA ILE A 219 11.14 13.07 -8.92
C ILE A 219 9.82 12.30 -8.98
N GLU A 220 8.71 12.98 -9.25
CA GLU A 220 7.36 12.37 -9.20
C GLU A 220 7.23 11.10 -10.04
N ASN A 221 7.78 11.09 -11.26
CA ASN A 221 7.75 9.89 -12.11
C ASN A 221 8.48 8.71 -11.47
N ASP A 222 9.66 8.95 -10.90
CA ASP A 222 10.46 7.90 -10.25
C ASP A 222 9.77 7.41 -8.97
N ILE A 223 9.10 8.31 -8.23
CA ILE A 223 8.27 7.97 -7.07
C ILE A 223 7.13 7.03 -7.48
N VAL A 224 6.34 7.39 -8.49
CA VAL A 224 5.20 6.57 -8.96
C VAL A 224 5.65 5.20 -9.46
N GLU A 225 6.73 5.14 -10.24
CA GLU A 225 7.25 3.89 -10.78
C GLU A 225 7.81 2.97 -9.68
N LYS A 226 8.51 3.53 -8.69
CA LYS A 226 8.98 2.75 -7.55
C LYS A 226 7.86 2.25 -6.66
N ILE A 227 6.84 3.06 -6.40
CA ILE A 227 5.64 2.62 -5.66
C ILE A 227 5.01 1.43 -6.37
N TYR A 228 4.88 1.48 -7.70
CA TYR A 228 4.26 0.41 -8.47
C TYR A 228 5.01 -0.93 -8.40
N PHE A 229 6.32 -0.94 -8.09
CA PHE A 229 7.07 -2.18 -7.97
C PHE A 229 6.55 -3.12 -6.87
N GLU A 230 5.83 -2.59 -5.86
CA GLU A 230 5.13 -3.40 -4.84
C GLU A 230 4.13 -4.38 -5.47
N PHE A 231 3.56 -4.06 -6.63
CA PHE A 231 2.50 -4.85 -7.23
C PHE A 231 3.05 -5.98 -8.13
N ASN A 232 4.34 -5.94 -8.51
CA ASN A 232 4.90 -6.83 -9.53
C ASN A 232 5.07 -8.29 -9.07
N ASP A 233 5.24 -8.53 -7.77
CA ASP A 233 5.30 -9.89 -7.23
C ASP A 233 3.91 -10.48 -6.96
N GLN A 234 2.86 -9.69 -7.24
CA GLN A 234 1.46 -10.03 -7.09
C GLN A 234 1.07 -10.34 -5.63
N VAL A 235 1.79 -9.79 -4.64
CA VAL A 235 1.51 -10.01 -3.22
C VAL A 235 1.63 -8.71 -2.41
N VAL A 236 0.57 -7.91 -2.42
CA VAL A 236 0.47 -6.76 -1.50
C VAL A 236 -0.07 -7.18 -0.13
N ASN A 237 0.68 -6.90 0.93
CA ASN A 237 0.31 -7.19 2.32
C ASN A 237 -0.07 -5.91 3.09
N ARG A 238 -0.97 -6.02 4.07
CA ARG A 238 -1.10 -4.92 5.04
C ARG A 238 0.13 -4.90 5.94
N VAL A 239 0.51 -3.69 6.34
CA VAL A 239 1.68 -3.44 7.19
C VAL A 239 1.51 -4.01 8.61
N ASP A 240 0.28 -4.22 9.08
CA ASP A 240 0.00 -4.87 10.36
C ASP A 240 0.10 -6.41 10.32
N GLY A 241 0.49 -6.97 9.17
CA GLY A 241 0.67 -8.40 8.96
C GLY A 241 -0.62 -9.15 8.63
N ILE A 242 -1.75 -8.46 8.49
CA ILE A 242 -3.00 -9.04 8.01
C ILE A 242 -2.99 -9.05 6.47
N GLY A 243 -3.14 -10.20 5.84
CA GLY A 243 -3.11 -10.29 4.38
C GLY A 243 -2.63 -11.66 3.88
N PRO A 244 -2.35 -11.78 2.56
CA PRO A 244 -2.33 -10.72 1.54
C PRO A 244 -3.72 -10.17 1.18
N ILE A 245 -3.77 -8.98 0.56
CA ILE A 245 -4.99 -8.44 -0.07
C ILE A 245 -5.17 -9.13 -1.43
N GLN A 246 -6.39 -9.57 -1.73
CA GLN A 246 -6.67 -10.39 -2.92
C GLN A 246 -7.43 -9.62 -4.01
N TYR A 247 -7.16 -9.96 -5.27
CA TYR A 247 -7.94 -9.58 -6.44
C TYR A 247 -8.96 -10.68 -6.75
N TRP A 248 -10.25 -10.35 -6.68
CA TRP A 248 -11.34 -11.33 -6.79
C TRP A 248 -11.16 -12.58 -5.92
N GLY A 249 -10.75 -12.40 -4.65
CA GLY A 249 -10.55 -13.48 -3.70
C GLY A 249 -11.83 -14.27 -3.39
N PRO A 250 -11.71 -15.54 -2.94
CA PRO A 250 -12.81 -16.49 -2.79
C PRO A 250 -13.78 -16.18 -1.64
N ASN A 251 -13.43 -15.26 -0.73
CA ASN A 251 -14.29 -14.85 0.38
C ASN A 251 -15.21 -13.71 -0.09
N ILE A 252 -16.39 -14.10 -0.57
CA ILE A 252 -17.38 -13.33 -1.34
C ILE A 252 -18.25 -12.33 -0.53
N SER A 253 -17.77 -11.76 0.58
CA SER A 253 -18.39 -10.54 1.09
C SER A 253 -17.90 -9.36 0.23
N THR A 254 -18.80 -8.81 -0.58
CA THR A 254 -18.65 -7.70 -1.54
C THR A 254 -17.22 -7.14 -1.66
N PRO A 255 -16.42 -7.55 -2.68
CA PRO A 255 -15.07 -7.03 -2.84
C PRO A 255 -15.11 -5.50 -2.92
N GLY A 256 -14.12 -4.83 -2.31
CA GLY A 256 -14.02 -3.37 -2.39
C GLY A 256 -14.00 -2.92 -3.85
N CYS A 257 -14.99 -2.14 -4.25
CA CYS A 257 -15.15 -1.63 -5.61
C CYS A 257 -15.04 -0.10 -5.55
N TRP A 258 -13.97 0.44 -6.12
CA TRP A 258 -13.66 1.89 -6.08
C TRP A 258 -13.51 2.48 -4.67
N GLN A 259 -13.19 1.63 -3.68
CA GLN A 259 -13.02 2.01 -2.26
C GLN A 259 -11.81 1.26 -1.66
N THR A 260 -10.79 2.01 -1.30
CA THR A 260 -9.58 1.52 -0.64
C THR A 260 -9.88 0.99 0.77
N SER A 261 -10.76 1.64 1.53
CA SER A 261 -11.15 1.24 2.89
C SER A 261 -11.76 -0.16 2.92
N GLN A 262 -12.68 -0.46 2.00
CA GLN A 262 -13.29 -1.78 1.89
C GLN A 262 -12.29 -2.84 1.47
N MET A 263 -11.32 -2.52 0.60
CA MET A 263 -10.25 -3.46 0.26
C MET A 263 -9.38 -3.81 1.46
N LEU A 264 -8.99 -2.81 2.26
CA LEU A 264 -8.18 -3.04 3.46
C LEU A 264 -8.94 -3.86 4.51
N ILE A 265 -10.23 -3.58 4.72
CA ILE A 265 -11.08 -4.29 5.68
C ILE A 265 -11.35 -5.73 5.24
N ASN A 266 -11.74 -5.93 3.97
CA ASN A 266 -12.17 -7.23 3.46
C ASN A 266 -11.00 -8.08 2.94
N LEU A 267 -9.80 -7.51 2.82
CA LEU A 267 -8.63 -8.12 2.17
C LEU A 267 -8.95 -8.60 0.75
N ASN A 268 -9.87 -7.92 0.08
CA ASN A 268 -10.39 -8.34 -1.22
C ASN A 268 -10.89 -7.12 -2.01
N GLY A 269 -10.57 -7.06 -3.29
CA GLY A 269 -10.96 -5.96 -4.18
C GLY A 269 -11.23 -6.39 -5.61
N THR A 270 -12.02 -5.58 -6.31
CA THR A 270 -12.17 -5.63 -7.77
C THR A 270 -11.08 -4.79 -8.45
N CYS A 271 -11.07 -4.73 -9.78
CA CYS A 271 -10.07 -3.97 -10.51
C CYS A 271 -10.18 -2.48 -10.22
N GLY A 272 -11.41 -1.95 -10.11
CA GLY A 272 -11.68 -0.58 -9.68
C GLY A 272 -11.18 -0.31 -8.26
N GLY A 273 -11.26 -1.30 -7.36
CA GLY A 273 -10.64 -1.23 -6.05
C GLY A 273 -9.11 -1.07 -6.15
N TRP A 274 -8.43 -1.99 -6.84
CA TRP A 274 -6.96 -1.95 -6.95
C TRP A 274 -6.45 -0.69 -7.66
N ALA A 275 -7.17 -0.20 -8.66
CA ALA A 275 -6.84 1.05 -9.34
C ALA A 275 -6.99 2.25 -8.39
N ALA A 276 -8.09 2.32 -7.62
CA ALA A 276 -8.27 3.35 -6.59
C ALA A 276 -7.21 3.27 -5.48
N PHE A 277 -6.87 2.05 -5.03
CA PHE A 277 -5.81 1.82 -4.05
C PHE A 277 -4.47 2.38 -4.53
N PHE A 278 -4.03 2.03 -5.74
CA PHE A 278 -2.77 2.52 -6.28
C PHE A 278 -2.78 4.05 -6.47
N GLU A 279 -3.90 4.61 -6.94
CA GLU A 279 -4.05 6.06 -7.04
C GLU A 279 -3.95 6.76 -5.68
N ASP A 280 -4.61 6.23 -4.64
CA ASP A 280 -4.54 6.78 -3.28
C ASP A 280 -3.10 6.75 -2.75
N VAL A 281 -2.34 5.69 -3.01
CA VAL A 281 -0.91 5.60 -2.64
C VAL A 281 -0.09 6.73 -3.30
N ILE A 282 -0.35 7.03 -4.58
CA ILE A 282 0.29 8.15 -5.29
C ILE A 282 -0.14 9.51 -4.69
N ARG A 283 -1.44 9.67 -4.43
CA ARG A 283 -2.03 10.92 -3.90
C ARG A 283 -1.54 11.25 -2.50
N LEU A 284 -1.16 10.24 -1.70
CA LEU A 284 -0.49 10.46 -0.41
C LEU A 284 0.89 11.10 -0.55
N GLN A 285 1.53 11.01 -1.72
CA GLN A 285 2.75 11.76 -2.02
C GLN A 285 2.50 13.19 -2.52
N GLY A 286 1.23 13.63 -2.58
CA GLY A 286 0.88 14.96 -3.08
C GLY A 286 0.82 15.08 -4.61
N ILE A 287 0.92 13.95 -5.32
CA ILE A 287 1.00 13.91 -6.78
C ILE A 287 -0.43 13.84 -7.38
N SER A 288 -0.76 14.76 -8.30
CA SER A 288 -2.15 15.04 -8.74
C SER A 288 -2.49 14.66 -10.19
N SER A 289 -1.66 13.86 -10.88
CA SER A 289 -1.78 13.60 -12.33
C SER A 289 -2.04 12.15 -12.71
N SER A 290 -2.37 11.29 -11.73
CA SER A 290 -2.90 9.96 -11.99
C SER A 290 -4.38 10.06 -12.38
N GLU A 291 -4.76 9.32 -13.40
CA GLU A 291 -6.14 9.15 -13.84
C GLU A 291 -6.49 7.66 -13.76
N LEU A 292 -7.61 7.33 -13.12
CA LEU A 292 -8.21 6.01 -13.34
C LEU A 292 -8.62 5.92 -14.80
N SER A 293 -8.33 4.81 -15.45
CA SER A 293 -8.74 4.55 -16.82
C SER A 293 -9.49 3.24 -16.86
N THR A 294 -10.65 3.26 -17.50
CA THR A 294 -11.47 2.08 -17.74
C THR A 294 -11.19 1.53 -19.13
N VAL A 295 -10.89 0.24 -19.18
CA VAL A 295 -10.73 -0.57 -20.38
C VAL A 295 -12.07 -1.22 -20.70
N THR A 296 -12.55 -1.07 -21.92
CA THR A 296 -13.76 -1.74 -22.42
C THR A 296 -13.53 -2.30 -23.82
N TYR A 297 -14.31 -3.31 -24.20
CA TYR A 297 -14.46 -3.70 -25.61
C TYR A 297 -15.63 -2.91 -26.20
N ASN A 298 -15.44 -1.99 -27.15
CA ASN A 298 -16.53 -1.20 -27.78
C ASN A 298 -17.51 -0.45 -26.83
N ASP A 299 -17.04 0.26 -25.79
CA ASP A 299 -17.91 1.08 -24.93
C ASP A 299 -19.09 0.30 -24.32
N TYR A 300 -18.81 -0.89 -23.78
CA TYR A 300 -19.77 -1.77 -23.09
C TYR A 300 -20.83 -2.47 -23.97
N VAL A 301 -20.95 -2.10 -25.25
CA VAL A 301 -21.95 -2.68 -26.16
C VAL A 301 -21.31 -3.12 -27.46
N LEU A 302 -21.63 -4.32 -27.94
CA LEU A 302 -21.14 -4.79 -29.23
C LEU A 302 -21.49 -3.82 -30.36
N SER A 303 -20.50 -3.54 -31.22
CA SER A 303 -20.71 -2.76 -32.43
C SER A 303 -21.72 -3.44 -33.37
N SER A 304 -22.34 -2.68 -34.28
CA SER A 304 -23.26 -3.28 -35.26
C SER A 304 -22.59 -4.36 -36.13
N SER A 305 -21.31 -4.21 -36.44
CA SER A 305 -20.51 -5.23 -37.15
C SER A 305 -20.32 -6.49 -36.31
N ASP A 306 -20.09 -6.35 -35.00
CA ASP A 306 -19.88 -7.50 -34.11
C ASP A 306 -21.20 -8.24 -33.84
N VAL A 307 -22.31 -7.52 -33.73
CA VAL A 307 -23.65 -8.14 -33.67
C VAL A 307 -23.95 -8.93 -34.94
N GLN A 308 -23.60 -8.40 -36.12
CA GLN A 308 -23.74 -9.15 -37.38
C GLN A 308 -22.88 -10.41 -37.38
N LYS A 309 -21.63 -10.31 -36.94
CA LYS A 309 -20.72 -11.46 -36.82
C LYS A 309 -21.26 -12.50 -35.85
N LEU A 310 -21.69 -12.10 -34.65
CA LEU A 310 -22.30 -12.99 -33.66
C LEU A 310 -23.48 -13.76 -34.25
N ASN A 311 -24.37 -13.09 -34.99
CA ASN A 311 -25.52 -13.77 -35.61
C ASN A 311 -25.10 -14.82 -36.66
N ILE A 312 -24.06 -14.53 -37.45
CA ILE A 312 -23.49 -15.48 -38.42
C ILE A 312 -22.85 -16.66 -37.69
N ASP A 313 -21.98 -16.38 -36.73
CA ASP A 313 -21.28 -17.38 -35.91
C ASP A 313 -22.28 -18.29 -35.17
N ALA A 314 -23.33 -17.72 -34.58
CA ALA A 314 -24.38 -18.46 -33.90
C ALA A 314 -25.17 -19.35 -34.87
N GLN A 315 -25.49 -18.87 -36.06
CA GLN A 315 -26.21 -19.64 -37.07
C GLN A 315 -25.38 -20.81 -37.60
N ASP A 316 -24.10 -20.59 -37.85
CA ASP A 316 -23.18 -21.60 -38.35
C ASP A 316 -22.84 -22.64 -37.27
N PHE A 317 -22.62 -22.21 -36.03
CA PHE A 317 -22.23 -23.08 -34.93
C PHE A 317 -23.40 -23.84 -34.29
N LEU A 318 -24.53 -23.17 -34.03
CA LEU A 318 -25.68 -23.78 -33.34
C LEU A 318 -26.67 -24.44 -34.30
N GLY A 319 -26.74 -23.99 -35.56
CA GLY A 319 -27.67 -24.54 -36.56
C GLY A 319 -29.12 -24.47 -36.09
N LEU A 320 -29.75 -25.64 -35.90
CA LEU A 320 -31.14 -25.74 -35.45
C LEU A 320 -31.33 -25.32 -33.98
N ASP A 321 -30.26 -25.34 -33.18
CA ASP A 321 -30.31 -25.02 -31.76
C ASP A 321 -30.17 -23.52 -31.47
N ILE A 322 -30.08 -22.66 -32.50
CA ILE A 322 -29.93 -21.20 -32.31
C ILE A 322 -31.05 -20.57 -31.48
N SER A 323 -32.27 -21.13 -31.55
CA SER A 323 -33.40 -20.64 -30.74
C SER A 323 -33.22 -20.80 -29.23
N ASN A 324 -32.24 -21.59 -28.80
CA ASN A 324 -31.87 -21.76 -27.40
C ASN A 324 -30.88 -20.69 -26.90
N LEU A 325 -30.28 -19.92 -27.81
CA LEU A 325 -29.32 -18.86 -27.46
C LEU A 325 -30.04 -17.53 -27.25
N GLN A 326 -29.69 -16.85 -26.17
CA GLN A 326 -30.18 -15.51 -25.84
C GLN A 326 -28.99 -14.62 -25.47
N ALA A 327 -28.98 -13.39 -25.97
CA ALA A 327 -27.97 -12.41 -25.57
C ALA A 327 -28.21 -11.99 -24.11
N LEU A 328 -27.13 -11.88 -23.34
CA LEU A 328 -27.21 -11.25 -22.03
C LEU A 328 -27.16 -9.73 -22.24
N PRO A 329 -28.20 -8.97 -21.81
CA PRO A 329 -28.19 -7.53 -21.96
C PRO A 329 -27.16 -6.89 -21.04
N HIS A 330 -26.65 -5.73 -21.43
CA HIS A 330 -25.88 -4.87 -20.54
C HIS A 330 -26.76 -4.39 -19.38
N ASP A 331 -26.25 -4.44 -18.15
CA ASP A 331 -27.04 -4.18 -16.93
C ASP A 331 -27.72 -2.80 -16.95
N ASN A 332 -27.03 -1.78 -17.47
CA ASN A 332 -27.53 -0.40 -17.52
C ASN A 332 -28.11 0.04 -18.87
N ILE A 333 -28.05 -0.80 -19.91
CA ILE A 333 -28.49 -0.43 -21.27
C ILE A 333 -29.39 -1.55 -21.80
N PRO A 334 -30.69 -1.52 -21.47
CA PRO A 334 -31.62 -2.56 -21.89
C PRO A 334 -31.68 -2.72 -23.41
N ASN A 335 -31.87 -3.95 -23.89
CA ASN A 335 -31.97 -4.32 -25.31
C ASN A 335 -30.67 -4.18 -26.13
N THR A 336 -29.51 -4.13 -25.48
CA THR A 336 -28.21 -4.26 -26.15
C THR A 336 -27.60 -5.63 -25.91
N ILE A 337 -26.51 -5.92 -26.59
CA ILE A 337 -25.65 -7.07 -26.31
C ILE A 337 -24.40 -6.52 -25.65
N ARG A 338 -24.15 -6.92 -24.39
CA ARG A 338 -22.93 -6.54 -23.67
C ARG A 338 -21.70 -6.98 -24.43
N SER A 339 -20.63 -6.22 -24.34
CA SER A 339 -19.33 -6.58 -24.89
C SER A 339 -18.38 -6.94 -23.77
N ASP A 340 -17.60 -7.99 -23.98
CA ASP A 340 -16.65 -8.51 -23.01
C ASP A 340 -15.28 -8.72 -23.65
N PHE A 341 -14.24 -8.73 -22.82
CA PHE A 341 -12.92 -9.22 -23.20
C PHE A 341 -12.44 -10.31 -22.26
N PHE A 342 -11.51 -11.10 -22.76
CA PHE A 342 -10.92 -12.23 -22.07
C PHE A 342 -9.45 -11.91 -21.77
N VAL A 343 -9.11 -11.86 -20.48
CA VAL A 343 -7.72 -11.70 -20.01
C VAL A 343 -6.92 -12.93 -20.40
N LYS A 344 -5.60 -12.83 -20.59
CA LYS A 344 -4.77 -13.90 -21.15
C LYS A 344 -4.84 -15.28 -20.47
N ASN A 345 -4.22 -16.26 -21.11
CA ASN A 345 -4.22 -17.70 -20.84
C ASN A 345 -5.49 -18.44 -21.31
N TRP A 346 -6.30 -17.83 -22.18
CA TRP A 346 -7.36 -18.54 -22.89
C TRP A 346 -6.86 -19.17 -24.18
N ASN A 347 -7.05 -20.47 -24.33
CA ASN A 347 -6.82 -21.26 -25.53
C ASN A 347 -7.93 -21.10 -26.59
N LEU A 348 -8.36 -19.86 -26.83
CA LEU A 348 -9.49 -19.50 -27.72
C LEU A 348 -9.35 -20.05 -29.15
N ALA A 349 -8.12 -20.21 -29.62
CA ALA A 349 -7.83 -20.75 -30.96
C ALA A 349 -8.23 -22.22 -31.12
N SER A 350 -8.37 -22.99 -30.03
CA SER A 350 -8.71 -24.42 -30.09
C SER A 350 -10.07 -24.76 -29.48
N SER A 351 -10.61 -23.89 -28.63
CA SER A 351 -11.86 -24.14 -27.88
C SER A 351 -13.15 -23.92 -28.69
N GLY A 352 -13.06 -23.34 -29.88
CA GLY A 352 -14.21 -22.99 -30.70
C GLY A 352 -14.78 -21.61 -30.36
N ILE A 353 -15.82 -21.21 -31.10
CA ILE A 353 -16.40 -19.85 -31.04
C ILE A 353 -17.46 -19.68 -29.94
N PHE A 354 -17.92 -20.79 -29.33
CA PHE A 354 -18.79 -20.79 -28.15
C PHE A 354 -18.24 -21.76 -27.10
N VAL A 355 -17.98 -21.26 -25.90
CA VAL A 355 -17.42 -22.03 -24.78
C VAL A 355 -18.23 -21.76 -23.51
N MET A 356 -18.31 -22.72 -22.59
CA MET A 356 -18.97 -22.48 -21.30
C MET A 356 -18.25 -21.40 -20.50
N ASN A 357 -19.00 -20.47 -19.91
CA ASN A 357 -18.46 -19.51 -18.94
C ASN A 357 -18.45 -20.16 -17.55
N ASP A 358 -17.32 -20.69 -17.13
CA ASP A 358 -17.20 -21.43 -15.86
C ASP A 358 -17.56 -20.55 -14.65
N TYR A 359 -17.02 -19.32 -14.59
CA TYR A 359 -17.26 -18.38 -13.49
C TYR A 359 -18.75 -18.11 -13.26
N PHE A 360 -19.49 -17.65 -14.27
CA PHE A 360 -20.91 -17.30 -14.12
C PHE A 360 -21.79 -18.51 -13.82
N ASN A 361 -21.47 -19.67 -14.38
CA ASN A 361 -22.18 -20.90 -14.04
C ASN A 361 -21.93 -21.29 -12.57
N ASN A 362 -20.68 -21.27 -12.11
CA ASN A 362 -20.32 -21.63 -10.73
C ASN A 362 -20.95 -20.70 -9.69
N VAL A 363 -20.89 -19.38 -9.88
CA VAL A 363 -21.55 -18.42 -8.96
C VAL A 363 -23.08 -18.54 -8.99
N SER A 364 -23.65 -19.08 -10.07
CA SER A 364 -25.08 -19.38 -10.20
C SER A 364 -25.46 -20.76 -9.65
N GLY A 365 -24.51 -21.51 -9.07
CA GLY A 365 -24.73 -22.86 -8.55
C GLY A 365 -24.95 -23.91 -9.64
N ILE A 366 -24.53 -23.63 -10.88
CA ILE A 366 -24.64 -24.52 -12.03
C ILE A 366 -23.28 -25.19 -12.24
N THR A 367 -23.24 -26.52 -12.23
CA THR A 367 -22.05 -27.27 -12.67
C THR A 367 -22.05 -27.34 -14.20
N PRO A 368 -21.05 -26.74 -14.89
CA PRO A 368 -20.96 -26.82 -16.34
C PRO A 368 -20.82 -28.27 -16.81
N VAL A 369 -21.47 -28.60 -17.94
CA VAL A 369 -21.33 -29.89 -18.64
C VAL A 369 -21.16 -29.61 -20.13
N PRO A 370 -20.36 -30.37 -20.89
CA PRO A 370 -20.29 -30.19 -22.34
C PRO A 370 -21.66 -30.46 -22.97
N ILE A 371 -22.08 -29.59 -23.89
CA ILE A 371 -23.38 -29.72 -24.57
C ILE A 371 -23.14 -30.13 -26.02
N GLN A 372 -23.60 -31.31 -26.40
CA GLN A 372 -23.63 -31.74 -27.80
C GLN A 372 -24.87 -31.20 -28.51
N LEU A 373 -24.64 -30.50 -29.62
CA LEU A 373 -25.66 -29.85 -30.43
C LEU A 373 -26.19 -30.79 -31.51
N ALA A 374 -27.36 -30.48 -32.06
CA ALA A 374 -28.04 -31.28 -33.08
C ALA A 374 -27.23 -31.45 -34.37
N ASN A 375 -26.36 -30.47 -34.70
CA ASN A 375 -25.46 -30.52 -35.85
C ASN A 375 -24.12 -31.23 -35.55
N GLY A 376 -23.93 -31.74 -34.33
CA GLY A 376 -22.72 -32.46 -33.91
C GLY A 376 -21.63 -31.58 -33.29
N ASN A 377 -21.78 -30.25 -33.30
CA ASN A 377 -20.87 -29.35 -32.59
C ASN A 377 -21.02 -29.52 -31.07
N ILE A 378 -20.02 -29.10 -30.31
CA ILE A 378 -20.00 -29.22 -28.84
C ILE A 378 -19.68 -27.85 -28.26
N ILE A 379 -20.53 -27.35 -27.35
CA ILE A 379 -20.15 -26.26 -26.45
C ILE A 379 -19.30 -26.91 -25.36
N SER A 380 -17.98 -26.75 -25.43
CA SER A 380 -17.03 -27.33 -24.48
C SER A 380 -17.05 -26.60 -23.14
N ILE A 381 -16.66 -27.30 -22.08
CA ILE A 381 -16.19 -26.65 -20.86
C ILE A 381 -14.76 -26.22 -21.13
N GLU A 382 -14.49 -24.94 -20.94
CA GLU A 382 -13.15 -24.40 -21.01
C GLU A 382 -12.84 -23.81 -19.62
N GLU A 383 -12.43 -24.67 -18.70
CA GLU A 383 -11.88 -24.28 -17.39
C GLU A 383 -10.44 -23.82 -17.65
N GLN A 384 -10.26 -22.51 -17.88
CA GLN A 384 -8.92 -21.94 -18.02
C GLN A 384 -8.57 -21.29 -16.71
N ILE A 385 -7.49 -21.75 -16.10
CA ILE A 385 -6.83 -21.01 -15.05
C ILE A 385 -6.46 -19.65 -15.66
N GLY A 386 -7.03 -18.58 -15.14
CA GLY A 386 -6.75 -17.22 -15.58
C GLY A 386 -5.29 -16.84 -15.36
N VAL A 387 -4.95 -15.59 -15.70
CA VAL A 387 -3.67 -15.02 -15.26
C VAL A 387 -3.73 -14.77 -13.75
N THR A 388 -2.70 -15.18 -13.01
CA THR A 388 -2.53 -14.80 -11.60
C THR A 388 -2.65 -13.29 -11.44
N GLY A 389 -3.40 -12.85 -10.43
CA GLY A 389 -3.45 -11.46 -9.98
C GLY A 389 -3.05 -11.34 -8.51
N GLN A 390 -3.22 -10.15 -7.93
CA GLN A 390 -2.81 -9.89 -6.54
C GLN A 390 -3.41 -10.91 -5.57
N GLY A 391 -2.56 -11.69 -4.89
CA GLY A 391 -2.97 -12.66 -3.87
C GLY A 391 -3.92 -13.77 -4.34
N ASN A 392 -4.14 -13.93 -5.65
CA ASN A 392 -5.08 -14.88 -6.24
C ASN A 392 -4.54 -15.48 -7.54
N ASN A 393 -4.35 -16.81 -7.57
CA ASN A 393 -3.82 -17.52 -8.74
C ASN A 393 -4.82 -17.72 -9.86
N ASP A 394 -6.11 -17.55 -9.58
CA ASP A 394 -7.17 -17.74 -10.55
C ASP A 394 -8.29 -16.72 -10.31
N PRO A 395 -8.00 -15.42 -10.51
CA PRO A 395 -9.03 -14.40 -10.45
C PRO A 395 -9.97 -14.55 -11.66
N ARG A 396 -11.12 -13.89 -11.59
CA ARG A 396 -11.98 -13.71 -12.76
C ARG A 396 -11.14 -13.24 -13.96
N SER A 397 -11.39 -13.82 -15.14
CA SER A 397 -10.59 -13.59 -16.36
C SER A 397 -11.45 -13.17 -17.57
N GLU A 398 -12.72 -12.86 -17.33
CA GLU A 398 -13.69 -12.36 -18.30
C GLU A 398 -14.33 -11.09 -17.73
N PHE A 399 -14.41 -10.04 -18.52
CA PHE A 399 -14.87 -8.74 -18.04
C PHE A 399 -15.58 -7.93 -19.11
N GLU A 400 -16.62 -7.23 -18.68
CA GLU A 400 -17.25 -6.14 -19.43
C GLU A 400 -16.35 -4.88 -19.40
N ASN A 401 -15.68 -4.66 -18.26
CA ASN A 401 -14.70 -3.60 -18.08
C ASN A 401 -13.56 -3.97 -17.11
N HIS A 402 -12.44 -3.27 -17.22
CA HIS A 402 -11.32 -3.40 -16.28
C HIS A 402 -10.73 -2.03 -15.96
N ALA A 403 -10.32 -1.80 -14.72
CA ALA A 403 -9.73 -0.53 -14.30
C ALA A 403 -8.21 -0.65 -14.21
N ILE A 404 -7.54 0.30 -14.83
CA ILE A 404 -6.09 0.50 -14.77
C ILE A 404 -5.82 1.96 -14.38
N VAL A 405 -4.58 2.30 -14.03
CA VAL A 405 -4.18 3.68 -13.74
C VAL A 405 -3.30 4.18 -14.86
N LYS A 406 -3.56 5.41 -15.32
CA LYS A 406 -2.70 6.14 -16.23
C LYS A 406 -2.01 7.26 -15.47
N TYR A 407 -0.70 7.35 -15.62
CA TYR A 407 0.08 8.46 -15.06
C TYR A 407 1.12 8.90 -16.09
N GLY A 408 1.07 10.19 -16.45
CA GLY A 408 1.80 10.70 -17.61
C GLY A 408 1.43 9.95 -18.90
N SER A 409 2.42 9.34 -19.56
CA SER A 409 2.22 8.51 -20.75
C SER A 409 2.24 7.01 -20.46
N LYS A 410 2.18 6.60 -19.19
CA LYS A 410 2.35 5.20 -18.77
C LYS A 410 1.04 4.65 -18.20
N TYR A 411 0.86 3.34 -18.36
CA TYR A 411 -0.29 2.57 -17.88
C TYR A 411 0.17 1.52 -16.88
N PHE A 412 -0.60 1.38 -15.81
CA PHE A 412 -0.31 0.58 -14.63
C PHE A 412 -1.53 -0.28 -14.32
N ASP A 413 -1.35 -1.59 -14.18
CA ASP A 413 -2.43 -2.52 -13.83
C ASP A 413 -2.14 -3.16 -12.47
N PRO A 414 -2.52 -2.48 -11.37
CA PRO A 414 -2.23 -2.97 -10.03
C PRO A 414 -2.94 -4.29 -9.72
N SER A 415 -4.05 -4.60 -10.40
CA SER A 415 -4.84 -5.82 -10.17
C SER A 415 -4.08 -7.09 -10.59
N TYR A 416 -3.41 -7.03 -11.73
CA TYR A 416 -2.60 -8.13 -12.24
C TYR A 416 -1.10 -7.97 -11.97
N GLY A 417 -0.65 -6.81 -11.49
CA GLY A 417 0.77 -6.54 -11.27
C GLY A 417 1.59 -6.58 -12.56
N SER A 418 0.97 -6.26 -13.70
CA SER A 418 1.62 -6.37 -15.00
C SER A 418 2.73 -5.31 -15.16
N PRO A 419 3.77 -5.56 -15.97
CA PRO A 419 4.82 -4.56 -16.20
C PRO A 419 4.25 -3.23 -16.71
N ILE A 420 4.84 -2.11 -16.31
CA ILE A 420 4.43 -0.75 -16.71
C ILE A 420 4.48 -0.60 -18.24
N GLN A 421 3.41 -0.07 -18.83
CA GLN A 421 3.26 0.00 -20.29
C GLN A 421 3.28 1.42 -20.83
N PRO A 422 4.00 1.71 -21.94
CA PRO A 422 4.08 3.05 -22.54
C PRO A 422 2.85 3.42 -23.40
N SER A 423 1.92 2.49 -23.63
CA SER A 423 0.74 2.73 -24.46
C SER A 423 -0.39 1.75 -24.12
N ALA A 424 -1.63 2.10 -24.47
CA ALA A 424 -2.76 1.19 -24.35
C ALA A 424 -2.55 -0.09 -25.16
N ASN A 425 -2.01 0.00 -26.39
CA ASN A 425 -1.79 -1.18 -27.23
C ASN A 425 -0.74 -2.14 -26.65
N SER A 426 0.33 -1.58 -26.07
CA SER A 426 1.38 -2.39 -25.42
C SER A 426 0.90 -3.01 -24.11
N TRP A 427 -0.15 -2.46 -23.49
CA TRP A 427 -0.87 -3.11 -22.39
C TRP A 427 -1.81 -4.20 -22.89
N GLU A 428 -2.63 -3.92 -23.90
CA GLU A 428 -3.66 -4.84 -24.39
C GLU A 428 -3.06 -6.15 -24.93
N THR A 429 -2.05 -6.04 -25.79
CA THR A 429 -1.44 -7.18 -26.49
C THR A 429 -1.00 -8.32 -25.54
N PRO A 430 -0.24 -8.06 -24.46
CA PRO A 430 0.14 -9.09 -23.49
C PRO A 430 -0.95 -9.40 -22.46
N SER A 431 -1.98 -8.57 -22.29
CA SER A 431 -2.98 -8.71 -21.22
C SER A 431 -4.24 -9.45 -21.66
N LEU A 432 -4.65 -9.34 -22.93
CA LEU A 432 -5.92 -9.88 -23.42
C LEU A 432 -5.72 -10.96 -24.48
N ASP A 433 -6.55 -12.01 -24.48
CA ASP A 433 -6.55 -13.06 -25.51
C ASP A 433 -7.63 -12.89 -26.57
N GLY A 434 -8.73 -12.22 -26.23
CA GLY A 434 -9.80 -11.97 -27.20
C GLY A 434 -10.93 -11.12 -26.67
N PHE A 435 -11.94 -11.00 -27.54
CA PHE A 435 -13.06 -10.11 -27.37
C PHE A 435 -14.35 -10.82 -27.80
N GLY A 436 -15.46 -10.50 -27.16
CA GLY A 436 -16.69 -11.27 -27.33
C GLY A 436 -17.86 -10.75 -26.50
N SER A 437 -18.68 -11.69 -26.06
CA SER A 437 -19.87 -11.41 -25.24
C SER A 437 -20.29 -12.63 -24.43
N VAL A 438 -20.90 -12.42 -23.27
CA VAL A 438 -21.62 -13.46 -22.54
C VAL A 438 -23.04 -13.64 -23.08
N MET A 439 -23.41 -14.89 -23.32
CA MET A 439 -24.72 -15.32 -23.78
C MET A 439 -25.32 -16.32 -22.78
N VAL A 440 -26.63 -16.51 -22.87
CA VAL A 440 -27.36 -17.53 -22.12
C VAL A 440 -27.85 -18.60 -23.08
N TYR A 441 -27.56 -19.86 -22.80
CA TYR A 441 -28.00 -21.00 -23.60
C TYR A 441 -28.95 -21.90 -22.80
N ASN A 442 -30.14 -22.17 -23.33
CA ASN A 442 -31.13 -23.06 -22.71
C ASN A 442 -30.94 -24.50 -23.20
N HIS A 443 -30.56 -25.41 -22.29
CA HIS A 443 -30.47 -26.83 -22.57
C HIS A 443 -31.31 -27.62 -21.56
N ASN A 444 -32.32 -28.34 -22.03
CA ASN A 444 -33.20 -29.17 -21.18
C ASN A 444 -33.85 -28.42 -20.01
N ASN A 445 -34.28 -27.16 -20.22
CA ASN A 445 -34.84 -26.26 -19.20
C ASN A 445 -33.84 -25.80 -18.13
N GLN A 446 -32.54 -25.91 -18.40
CA GLN A 446 -31.49 -25.33 -17.60
C GLN A 446 -30.74 -24.28 -18.43
N PHE A 447 -30.54 -23.10 -17.85
CA PHE A 447 -29.79 -22.02 -18.47
C PHE A 447 -28.31 -22.15 -18.13
N TYR A 448 -27.45 -22.01 -19.14
CA TYR A 448 -26.01 -21.99 -19.01
C TYR A 448 -25.47 -20.67 -19.53
N TYR A 449 -24.47 -20.13 -18.86
CA TYR A 449 -23.71 -19.00 -19.38
C TYR A 449 -22.65 -19.52 -20.35
N VAL A 450 -22.60 -18.94 -21.55
CA VAL A 450 -21.65 -19.30 -22.60
C VAL A 450 -20.99 -18.04 -23.14
N ASN A 451 -19.68 -18.06 -23.34
CA ASN A 451 -18.95 -16.99 -23.99
C ASN A 451 -18.99 -17.20 -25.50
N TRP A 452 -19.40 -16.17 -26.24
CA TRP A 452 -19.11 -16.06 -27.66
C TRP A 452 -17.76 -15.38 -27.85
N ILE A 453 -16.89 -16.00 -28.63
CA ILE A 453 -15.56 -15.47 -28.96
C ILE A 453 -15.63 -14.81 -30.34
N GLY A 454 -15.78 -13.49 -30.35
CA GLY A 454 -15.93 -12.72 -31.58
C GLY A 454 -14.60 -12.52 -32.30
N HIS A 455 -13.56 -12.14 -31.56
CA HIS A 455 -12.24 -11.84 -32.11
C HIS A 455 -11.14 -12.36 -31.19
N LEU A 456 -10.05 -12.82 -31.80
CA LEU A 456 -8.79 -13.00 -31.09
C LEU A 456 -8.08 -11.64 -31.03
N ASN A 457 -7.29 -11.43 -29.98
CA ASN A 457 -6.40 -10.27 -29.92
C ASN A 457 -5.35 -10.36 -31.04
N ASP A 458 -5.33 -9.38 -31.95
CA ASP A 458 -4.51 -9.39 -33.16
C ASP A 458 -3.30 -8.44 -33.13
N SER A 459 -2.95 -7.93 -31.95
CA SER A 459 -1.89 -6.94 -31.68
C SER A 459 -2.14 -5.52 -32.17
N THR A 460 -3.29 -5.28 -32.81
CA THR A 460 -3.83 -3.93 -32.96
C THR A 460 -4.71 -3.59 -31.76
N LEU A 461 -4.83 -2.29 -31.44
CA LEU A 461 -5.65 -1.86 -30.30
C LEU A 461 -7.13 -2.07 -30.65
N GLN A 462 -7.78 -3.00 -29.95
CA GLN A 462 -9.20 -3.33 -30.10
C GLN A 462 -10.04 -2.84 -28.92
N SER A 463 -9.44 -2.62 -27.75
CA SER A 463 -10.10 -2.02 -26.59
C SER A 463 -10.14 -0.49 -26.68
N ASN A 464 -11.14 0.09 -26.01
CA ASN A 464 -11.13 1.50 -25.65
C ASN A 464 -10.56 1.65 -24.24
N VAL A 465 -9.60 2.55 -24.06
CA VAL A 465 -9.02 2.90 -22.77
C VAL A 465 -9.29 4.38 -22.52
N SER A 466 -10.24 4.67 -21.65
CA SER A 466 -10.71 6.03 -21.37
C SER A 466 -10.60 6.37 -19.88
N PRO A 467 -10.26 7.62 -19.52
CA PRO A 467 -10.33 8.09 -18.13
C PRO A 467 -11.72 7.96 -17.48
#